data_AF-A0AAU7VI60-F1
#
_entry.id   AF-A0AAU7VI60-F1
#
_cell.length_a   1.000
_cell.length_b   1.000
_cell.length_c   1.000
_cell.angle_alpha   90.00
_cell.angle_beta   90.00
_cell.angle_gamma   90.00
#
_symmetry.space_group_name_H-M   'P 1'
#
loop_
_entity.id
_entity.type
_entity.pdbx_description
1 polymer ?
#
loop_
_entity_poly.entity_id
_entity_poly.type
_entity_poly.pdbx_seq_one_letter_code
_entity_poly.pdbx_strand_id
1 'polypeptide(L)'
;MTFAQFIGKGDSGVIGLLNGVVVPVIFALAFLVFVWGVVNYFFINGADETKRAEGRTFVMWGLLGMVVLFSVWGFVRLLLSTLGIAPSA
;
A
#
# COMPACT_ATOMS: atom_id res chain seq x y z
N MET A 1 -27.70 -18.98 8.69
CA MET A 1 -26.50 -18.27 8.23
C MET A 1 -25.62 -18.02 9.44
N THR A 2 -24.63 -18.87 9.68
CA THR A 2 -23.79 -18.77 10.89
C THR A 2 -22.81 -17.61 10.77
N PHE A 3 -22.34 -17.04 11.88
CA PHE A 3 -21.28 -16.01 11.90
C PHE A 3 -20.06 -16.43 11.07
N ALA A 4 -19.69 -17.71 11.08
CA ALA A 4 -18.64 -18.29 10.24
C ALA A 4 -18.85 -18.14 8.71
N GLN A 5 -20.09 -18.04 8.23
CA GLN A 5 -20.42 -17.74 6.83
C GLN A 5 -20.37 -16.23 6.52
N PHE A 6 -20.49 -15.36 7.54
CA PHE A 6 -20.40 -13.92 7.37
C PHE A 6 -18.94 -13.46 7.24
N ILE A 7 -18.05 -13.97 8.10
CA ILE A 7 -16.61 -13.64 8.05
C ILE A 7 -15.86 -14.41 6.95
N GLY A 8 -16.37 -15.59 6.58
CA GLY A 8 -15.80 -16.41 5.51
C GLY A 8 -14.69 -17.35 5.97
N LYS A 9 -14.74 -18.60 5.51
CA LYS A 9 -13.64 -19.57 5.70
C LYS A 9 -12.74 -19.53 4.47
N GLY A 10 -11.50 -19.07 4.64
CA GLY A 10 -10.53 -18.99 3.55
C GLY A 10 -10.79 -17.79 2.65
N ASP A 11 -11.25 -18.05 1.41
CA ASP A 11 -11.30 -17.06 0.31
C ASP A 11 -12.69 -16.47 0.04
N SER A 12 -13.72 -16.88 0.79
CA SER A 12 -15.10 -16.45 0.52
C SER A 12 -15.73 -15.84 1.76
N GLY A 13 -15.95 -14.52 1.74
CA GLY A 13 -16.47 -13.70 2.84
C GLY A 13 -15.79 -12.32 2.87
N VAL A 14 -16.00 -11.56 3.95
CA VAL A 14 -15.42 -10.21 4.10
C VAL A 14 -13.89 -10.24 4.03
N ILE A 15 -13.26 -11.29 4.55
CA ILE A 15 -11.80 -11.48 4.55
C ILE A 15 -11.27 -11.72 3.12
N GLY A 16 -11.96 -12.54 2.32
CA GLY A 16 -11.57 -12.80 0.92
C GLY A 16 -11.69 -11.55 0.04
N LEU A 17 -12.71 -10.73 0.26
CA LEU A 17 -12.90 -9.46 -0.46
C LEU A 17 -11.85 -8.41 -0.06
N LEU A 18 -11.49 -8.38 1.23
CA LEU A 18 -10.41 -7.52 1.72
C LEU A 18 -9.06 -7.90 1.09
N ASN A 19 -8.72 -9.19 1.10
CA ASN A 19 -7.43 -9.65 0.60
C ASN A 19 -7.34 -9.62 -0.94
N GLY A 20 -8.41 -10.00 -1.63
CA GLY A 20 -8.43 -10.09 -3.10
C GLY A 20 -8.66 -8.76 -3.82
N VAL A 21 -9.31 -7.78 -3.18
CA VAL A 21 -9.71 -6.53 -3.83
C VAL A 21 -9.21 -5.30 -3.07
N VAL A 22 -9.50 -5.20 -1.77
CA VAL A 22 -9.23 -3.95 -1.02
C VAL A 22 -7.74 -3.68 -0.87
N VAL A 23 -6.97 -4.70 -0.49
CA VAL A 23 -5.50 -4.59 -0.37
C VAL A 23 -4.86 -4.15 -1.70
N PRO A 24 -5.04 -4.85 -2.83
CA PRO A 24 -4.40 -4.45 -4.08
C PRO A 24 -4.87 -3.08 -4.58
N VAL A 25 -6.13 -2.70 -4.33
CA VAL A 25 -6.65 -1.37 -4.68
C VAL A 25 -5.98 -0.27 -3.85
N ILE A 26 -5.79 -0.46 -2.54
CA ILE A 26 -5.07 0.50 -1.68
C ILE A 26 -3.62 0.64 -2.15
N PHE A 27 -2.95 -0.47 -2.50
CA PHE A 27 -1.61 -0.43 -3.07
C PHE A 27 -1.57 0.35 -4.39
N ALA A 28 -2.53 0.12 -5.29
CA ALA A 28 -2.62 0.84 -6.56
C ALA A 28 -2.85 2.35 -6.35
N LEU A 29 -3.73 2.73 -5.43
CA LEU A 29 -3.98 4.13 -5.09
C LEU A 29 -2.75 4.80 -4.45
N ALA A 30 -2.09 4.12 -3.51
CA ALA A 30 -0.87 4.61 -2.89
C ALA A 30 0.25 4.79 -3.93
N PHE A 31 0.38 3.85 -4.87
CA PHE A 31 1.33 3.94 -5.97
C PHE A 31 1.02 5.12 -6.90
N LEU A 32 -0.25 5.34 -7.25
CA LEU A 32 -0.67 6.49 -8.06
C LEU A 32 -0.37 7.82 -7.37
N VAL A 33 -0.66 7.94 -6.07
CA VAL A 33 -0.34 9.15 -5.28
C VAL A 33 1.18 9.36 -5.19
N PHE A 34 1.96 8.29 -5.04
CA PHE A 34 3.42 8.36 -5.07
C PHE A 34 3.92 8.88 -6.43
N VAL A 35 3.48 8.29 -7.54
CA VAL A 35 3.85 8.72 -8.89
C VAL A 35 3.45 10.17 -9.13
N TRP A 36 2.25 10.59 -8.70
CA TRP A 36 1.82 11.99 -8.78
C TRP A 36 2.72 12.93 -7.97
N GLY A 37 3.11 12.54 -6.76
CA GLY A 37 4.03 13.31 -5.92
C GLY A 37 5.41 13.49 -6.57
N VAL A 38 5.94 12.43 -7.17
CA VAL A 38 7.22 12.47 -7.91
C VAL A 38 7.10 13.36 -9.16
N VAL A 39 6.03 13.21 -9.95
CA VAL A 39 5.82 14.01 -11.16
C VAL A 39 5.65 15.49 -10.83
N ASN A 40 4.86 15.82 -9.81
CA ASN A 40 4.69 17.20 -9.37
C ASN A 40 6.01 17.82 -8.89
N TYR A 41 6.85 17.05 -8.18
CA TYR A 41 8.15 17.54 -7.75
C TYR A 41 9.12 17.78 -8.90
N PHE A 42 9.25 16.81 -9.81
CA PHE A 42 10.27 16.84 -10.87
C PHE A 42 9.86 17.70 -12.08
N PHE A 43 8.59 17.68 -12.50
CA PHE A 43 8.15 18.30 -13.75
C PHE A 43 7.50 19.69 -13.57
N ILE A 44 6.78 19.93 -12.47
CA ILE A 44 5.96 21.15 -12.33
C ILE A 44 6.69 22.25 -11.54
N ASN A 45 7.50 21.88 -10.54
CA ASN A 45 8.07 22.83 -9.58
C ASN A 45 9.60 23.06 -9.74
N GLY A 46 10.19 22.67 -10.88
CA GLY A 46 11.64 22.77 -11.10
C GLY A 46 12.20 24.18 -11.18
N ALA A 47 11.36 25.18 -11.47
CA ALA A 47 11.77 26.56 -11.75
C ALA A 47 11.78 27.50 -10.52
N ASP A 48 11.11 27.15 -9.41
CA ASP A 48 10.99 27.98 -8.20
C ASP A 48 11.64 27.30 -6.99
N GLU A 49 12.64 27.94 -6.37
CA GLU A 49 13.39 27.39 -5.22
C GLU A 49 12.50 27.09 -4.00
N THR A 50 11.50 27.93 -3.73
CA THR A 50 10.54 27.74 -2.62
C THR A 50 9.69 26.49 -2.81
N LYS A 51 9.24 26.22 -4.03
CA LYS A 51 8.42 25.03 -4.34
C LYS A 51 9.26 23.75 -4.45
N ARG A 52 10.57 23.85 -4.68
CA ARG A 52 11.50 22.70 -4.57
C ARG A 52 11.65 22.22 -3.13
N ALA A 53 11.63 23.12 -2.15
CA ALA A 53 11.70 22.72 -0.74
C ALA A 53 10.43 21.96 -0.31
N GLU A 54 9.26 22.45 -0.70
CA GLU A 54 7.97 21.78 -0.46
C GLU A 54 7.89 20.44 -1.19
N GLY A 55 8.22 20.40 -2.47
CA GLY A 55 8.13 19.16 -3.25
C GLY A 55 9.13 18.10 -2.80
N ARG A 56 10.32 18.47 -2.29
CA ARG A 56 11.27 17.53 -1.68
C ARG A 56 10.65 16.87 -0.45
N THR A 57 10.00 17.69 0.38
CA THR A 57 9.30 17.22 1.58
C THR A 57 8.15 16.29 1.18
N PHE A 58 7.38 16.65 0.15
CA PHE A 58 6.28 15.85 -0.37
C PHE A 58 6.74 14.49 -0.92
N VAL A 59 7.85 14.44 -1.66
CA VAL A 59 8.45 13.18 -2.14
C VAL A 59 8.96 12.33 -0.98
N MET A 60 9.57 12.94 0.04
CA MET A 60 9.97 12.22 1.25
C MET A 60 8.78 11.57 1.95
N TRP A 61 7.66 12.29 2.10
CA TRP A 61 6.43 11.74 2.67
C TRP A 61 5.84 10.62 1.79
N GLY A 62 5.87 10.76 0.47
CA GLY A 62 5.46 9.72 -0.46
C GLY A 62 6.33 8.47 -0.37
N LEU A 63 7.65 8.64 -0.31
CA LEU A 63 8.61 7.54 -0.16
C LEU A 63 8.44 6.83 1.18
N LEU A 64 8.27 7.59 2.27
CA LEU A 64 8.00 7.04 3.61
C LEU A 64 6.70 6.23 3.60
N GLY A 65 5.65 6.73 2.96
CA GLY A 65 4.37 6.03 2.79
C GLY A 65 4.51 4.69 2.06
N MET A 66 5.30 4.66 0.98
CA MET A 66 5.59 3.40 0.28
C MET A 66 6.37 2.43 1.15
N VAL A 67 7.44 2.88 1.81
CA VAL A 67 8.28 2.03 2.66
C VAL A 67 7.44 1.38 3.77
N VAL A 68 6.51 2.13 4.39
CA VAL A 68 5.62 1.59 5.42
C VAL A 68 4.66 0.54 4.84
N LEU A 69 4.03 0.81 3.70
CA LEU A 69 3.14 -0.16 3.02
C LEU A 69 3.85 -1.48 2.73
N PHE A 70 5.05 -1.42 2.15
CA PHE A 70 5.87 -2.60 1.88
C PHE A 70 6.37 -3.27 3.16
N SER A 71 6.74 -2.49 4.18
CA SER A 71 7.23 -3.03 5.45
C SER A 71 6.14 -3.82 6.19
N VAL A 72 4.91 -3.30 6.24
CA VAL A 72 3.79 -3.99 6.91
C VAL A 72 3.45 -5.28 6.17
N TRP A 73 3.30 -5.24 4.84
CA TRP A 73 2.95 -6.43 4.06
C TRP A 73 4.08 -7.46 3.96
N GLY A 74 5.33 -7.00 3.84
CA GLY A 74 6.50 -7.87 3.90
C GLY A 74 6.62 -8.55 5.26
N PHE A 75 6.37 -7.83 6.35
CA PHE A 75 6.37 -8.38 7.70
C PHE A 75 5.23 -9.38 7.92
N VAL A 76 4.01 -9.07 7.47
CA VAL A 76 2.88 -10.01 7.51
C VAL A 76 3.21 -11.29 6.75
N ARG A 77 3.78 -11.20 5.55
CA ARG A 77 4.18 -12.38 4.76
C ARG A 77 5.28 -13.18 5.45
N LEU A 78 6.23 -12.50 6.09
CA LEU A 78 7.29 -13.14 6.86
C LEU A 78 6.71 -13.90 8.06
N LEU A 79 5.78 -13.31 8.81
CA LEU A 79 5.09 -14.00 9.90
C LEU A 79 4.27 -15.19 9.42
N LEU A 80 3.52 -15.03 8.33
CA LEU A 80 2.73 -16.13 7.77
C LEU A 80 3.65 -17.28 7.31
N SER A 81 4.82 -16.95 6.75
CA SER A 81 5.84 -17.93 6.38
C SER A 81 6.47 -18.63 7.56
N THR A 82 6.76 -17.93 8.67
CA THR A 82 7.33 -18.56 9.87
C THR A 82 6.31 -19.44 10.59
N LEU A 83 5.02 -19.12 10.49
CA LEU A 83 3.92 -19.91 11.03
C LEU A 83 3.48 -21.07 10.11
N GLY A 84 4.08 -21.23 8.93
CA GLY A 84 3.74 -22.29 7.97
C GLY A 84 2.38 -22.10 7.26
N ILE A 85 1.84 -20.88 7.31
CA ILE A 85 0.54 -20.50 6.74
C ILE A 85 0.71 -19.49 5.60
N ALA A 86 1.90 -19.46 4.98
CA ALA A 86 2.22 -18.55 3.89
C ALA A 86 1.14 -18.66 2.80
N PRO A 87 0.50 -17.55 2.39
CA PRO A 87 -0.40 -17.57 1.25
C PRO A 87 0.42 -18.05 0.04
N SER A 88 0.04 -19.20 -0.52
CA SER A 88 0.54 -19.62 -1.83
C SER A 88 0.11 -18.55 -2.82
N ALA A 89 1.09 -17.95 -3.48
CA ALA A 89 0.88 -16.92 -4.50
C ALA A 89 -0.14 -17.36 -5.56
#